data_AF-A0A944BM58-F1
#
_entry.id   AF-A0A944BM58-F1
#
_cell.length_a   1.000
_cell.length_b   1.000
_cell.length_c   1.000
_cell.angle_alpha   90.00
_cell.angle_beta   90.00
_cell.angle_gamma   90.00
#
_symmetry.space_group_name_H-M   'P 1'
#
loop_
_entity.id
_entity.type
_entity.pdbx_description
1 polymer ?
#
loop_
_entity_poly.entity_id
_entity_poly.type
_entity_poly.pdbx_seq_one_letter_code
_entity_poly.pdbx_strand_id
1 'polypeptide(L)'
;MEYIQVFFHNADNDDYTNDILAEYLCEIGFDSFENINMGLVAYCPNSIFNESLMIDTIKEIPFIDYKKLSYSIKKMEDKNWNAIWESDSFKPIIVDNKCIIHSSNYSYQTEYQ
;
A
#
# COMPACT_ATOMS: atom_id res chain seq x y z
N MET A 1 -1.65 -13.41 2.20
CA MET A 1 -2.25 -13.15 0.88
C MET A 1 -1.21 -12.44 0.04
N GLU A 2 -0.80 -13.05 -1.07
CA GLU A 2 0.13 -12.43 -2.01
C GLU A 2 -0.53 -11.27 -2.75
N TYR A 3 0.09 -10.10 -2.72
CA TYR A 3 -0.36 -8.93 -3.46
C TYR A 3 0.64 -8.60 -4.56
N ILE A 4 0.14 -7.99 -5.63
CA ILE A 4 0.92 -7.33 -6.65
C ILE A 4 0.91 -5.83 -6.34
N GLN A 5 2.09 -5.23 -6.38
CA GLN A 5 2.28 -3.79 -6.41
C GLN A 5 2.61 -3.38 -7.84
N VAL A 6 1.91 -2.40 -8.37
CA VAL A 6 2.24 -1.77 -9.65
C VAL A 6 2.54 -0.30 -9.39
N PHE A 7 3.75 0.12 -9.76
CA PHE A 7 4.10 1.54 -9.76
C PHE A 7 3.90 2.09 -11.16
N PHE A 8 3.07 3.12 -11.29
CA PHE A 8 2.85 3.90 -12.49
C PHE A 8 3.59 5.23 -12.36
N HIS A 9 4.57 5.44 -13.22
CA HIS A 9 5.22 6.72 -13.36
C HIS A 9 4.42 7.62 -14.32
N ASN A 10 3.94 8.74 -13.79
CA ASN A 10 3.29 9.79 -14.54
C ASN A 10 4.32 10.87 -14.92
N ALA A 11 4.59 11.03 -16.22
CA ALA A 11 5.55 12.01 -16.71
C ALA A 11 5.12 13.47 -16.47
N ASP A 12 3.81 13.75 -16.44
CA ASP A 12 3.27 15.08 -16.20
C ASP A 12 3.20 15.41 -14.68
N ASN A 13 3.30 14.38 -13.84
CA ASN A 13 3.35 14.43 -12.37
C ASN A 13 2.23 15.27 -11.73
N ASP A 14 1.02 15.16 -12.29
CA ASP A 14 -0.19 15.81 -11.82
C ASP A 14 -1.10 14.81 -11.10
N ASP A 15 -1.76 15.27 -10.04
CA ASP A 15 -2.68 14.46 -9.24
C ASP A 15 -3.93 14.04 -10.04
N TYR A 16 -4.36 14.88 -10.99
CA TYR A 16 -5.56 14.61 -11.80
C TYR A 16 -5.41 13.31 -12.61
N THR A 17 -4.28 13.12 -13.29
CA THR A 17 -3.98 11.90 -14.04
C THR A 17 -3.94 10.68 -13.11
N ASN A 18 -3.39 10.82 -11.91
CA ASN A 18 -3.33 9.73 -10.94
C ASN A 18 -4.73 9.35 -10.42
N ASP A 19 -5.58 10.34 -10.13
CA ASP A 19 -6.95 10.13 -9.64
C ASP A 19 -7.81 9.39 -10.68
N ILE A 20 -7.74 9.82 -11.95
CA ILE A 20 -8.44 9.14 -13.04
C ILE A 20 -7.86 7.73 -13.24
N LEU A 21 -6.54 7.56 -13.18
CA LEU A 21 -5.92 6.24 -13.28
C LEU A 21 -6.41 5.31 -12.16
N ALA A 22 -6.49 5.79 -10.93
CA ALA A 22 -6.98 5.01 -9.79
C ALA A 22 -8.43 4.54 -9.98
N GLU A 23 -9.33 5.42 -10.45
CA GLU A 23 -10.74 5.08 -10.73
C GLU A 23 -10.86 3.91 -11.71
N TYR A 24 -10.14 3.96 -12.83
CA TYR A 24 -10.19 2.91 -13.86
C TYR A 24 -9.53 1.61 -13.40
N LEU A 25 -8.44 1.69 -12.63
CA LEU A 25 -7.79 0.51 -12.07
C LEU A 25 -8.68 -0.18 -11.02
N CYS A 26 -9.52 0.57 -10.32
CA CYS A 26 -10.46 0.02 -9.34
C CYS A 26 -11.46 -0.96 -9.96
N GLU A 27 -11.94 -0.66 -11.17
CA GLU A 27 -12.89 -1.51 -11.91
C GLU A 27 -12.31 -2.89 -12.28
N ILE A 28 -10.99 -3.02 -12.37
CA ILE A 28 -10.30 -4.28 -12.70
C ILE A 28 -9.68 -4.96 -11.48
N GLY A 29 -10.01 -4.51 -10.27
CA GLY A 29 -9.68 -5.20 -9.02
C GLY A 29 -8.48 -4.65 -8.27
N PHE A 30 -7.94 -3.49 -8.63
CA PHE A 30 -7.08 -2.75 -7.70
C PHE A 30 -7.91 -2.16 -6.57
N ASP A 31 -7.42 -2.22 -5.34
CA ASP A 31 -8.20 -1.87 -4.14
C ASP A 31 -7.48 -0.93 -3.18
N SER A 32 -6.21 -0.63 -3.43
CA SER A 32 -5.42 0.30 -2.63
C SER A 32 -4.49 1.10 -3.53
N PHE A 33 -4.37 2.40 -3.22
CA PHE A 33 -3.67 3.38 -4.03
C PHE A 33 -2.87 4.34 -3.14
N GLU A 34 -1.66 4.70 -3.58
CA GLU A 34 -0.80 5.67 -2.91
C GLU A 34 -0.27 6.67 -3.94
N ASN A 35 -0.68 7.93 -3.80
CA ASN A 35 -0.12 9.03 -4.57
C ASN A 35 1.29 9.34 -4.06
N ILE A 36 2.26 9.34 -4.98
CA ILE A 36 3.65 9.67 -4.67
C ILE A 36 4.17 10.72 -5.66
N ASN A 37 5.27 11.38 -5.30
CA ASN A 37 5.84 12.50 -6.05
C ASN A 37 6.21 12.23 -7.53
N MET A 38 6.09 11.00 -8.02
CA MET A 38 6.43 10.60 -9.39
C MET A 38 5.30 9.85 -10.10
N GLY A 39 4.10 9.77 -9.50
CA GLY A 39 2.96 9.05 -10.04
C GLY A 39 2.16 8.28 -8.97
N LEU A 40 1.67 7.11 -9.32
CA LEU A 40 0.72 6.33 -8.53
C LEU A 40 1.28 4.94 -8.22
N VAL A 41 1.16 4.49 -6.98
CA VAL A 41 1.30 3.07 -6.64
C VAL A 41 -0.08 2.48 -6.46
N ALA A 42 -0.36 1.36 -7.13
CA ALA A 42 -1.61 0.63 -6.97
C ALA A 42 -1.33 -0.81 -6.55
N TYR A 43 -2.25 -1.38 -5.77
CA TYR A 43 -2.16 -2.74 -5.27
C TYR A 43 -3.40 -3.55 -5.63
N CYS A 44 -3.21 -4.84 -5.92
CA CYS A 44 -4.29 -5.80 -6.08
C CYS A 44 -3.87 -7.19 -5.63
N PRO A 45 -4.81 -8.08 -5.28
CA PRO A 45 -4.51 -9.48 -5.01
C PRO A 45 -3.85 -10.17 -6.21
N ASN A 46 -2.76 -10.90 -5.98
CA ASN A 46 -2.04 -11.62 -7.03
C ASN A 46 -2.93 -12.63 -7.79
N SER A 47 -3.99 -13.14 -7.15
CA SER A 47 -4.93 -14.09 -7.76
C SER A 47 -5.80 -13.48 -8.86
N ILE A 48 -5.99 -12.16 -8.89
CA ILE A 48 -6.86 -11.48 -9.86
C ILE A 48 -6.07 -10.58 -10.82
N PHE A 49 -4.78 -10.36 -10.56
CA PHE A 49 -3.95 -9.50 -11.39
C PHE A 49 -3.85 -10.03 -12.83
N ASN A 50 -4.18 -9.17 -13.79
CA ASN A 50 -4.03 -9.43 -15.22
C ASN A 50 -3.41 -8.22 -15.90
N GLU A 51 -2.13 -8.33 -16.25
CA GLU A 51 -1.36 -7.24 -16.88
C GLU A 51 -1.96 -6.82 -18.23
N SER A 52 -2.49 -7.75 -19.04
CA SER A 52 -3.08 -7.40 -20.34
C SER A 52 -4.36 -6.58 -20.16
N LEU A 53 -5.24 -7.00 -19.24
CA LEU A 53 -6.45 -6.26 -18.90
C LEU A 53 -6.13 -4.86 -18.36
N MET A 54 -5.11 -4.76 -17.49
CA MET A 54 -4.63 -3.48 -16.97
C MET A 54 -4.17 -2.54 -18.09
N ILE A 55 -3.32 -3.03 -19.00
CA ILE A 55 -2.82 -2.24 -20.13
C ILE A 55 -3.98 -1.79 -21.03
N ASP A 56 -4.93 -2.67 -21.34
CA ASP A 56 -6.05 -2.32 -22.20
C ASP A 56 -6.98 -1.31 -21.54
N THR A 57 -7.24 -1.45 -20.23
CA THR A 57 -8.00 -0.48 -19.44
C THR A 57 -7.34 0.90 -19.48
N ILE A 58 -6.01 0.99 -19.31
CA ILE A 58 -5.26 2.25 -19.35
C ILE A 58 -5.36 2.92 -20.74
N LYS A 59 -5.35 2.14 -21.82
CA LYS A 59 -5.49 2.68 -23.19
C LYS A 59 -6.88 3.24 -23.47
N GLU A 60 -7.91 2.76 -22.77
CA GLU A 60 -9.29 3.20 -22.92
C GLU A 60 -9.58 4.51 -22.16
N ILE A 61 -8.69 4.95 -21.27
CA ILE A 61 -8.90 6.17 -20.49
C ILE A 61 -8.92 7.38 -21.43
N PRO A 62 -10.06 8.07 -21.55
CA PRO A 62 -10.13 9.27 -22.37
C PRO A 62 -9.33 10.40 -21.71
N PHE A 63 -8.71 11.24 -22.53
CA PHE A 63 -7.97 12.44 -22.11
C PHE A 63 -6.62 12.22 -21.40
N ILE A 64 -6.19 10.97 -21.19
CA ILE A 64 -4.83 10.64 -20.73
C ILE A 64 -4.02 10.10 -21.91
N ASP A 65 -2.82 10.65 -22.14
CA ASP A 65 -1.87 10.07 -23.08
C ASP A 65 -1.16 8.90 -22.41
N TYR A 66 -1.69 7.69 -22.59
CA TYR A 66 -1.12 6.47 -22.00
C TYR A 66 0.37 6.26 -22.35
N LYS A 67 0.89 6.87 -23.43
CA LYS A 67 2.32 6.78 -23.79
C LYS A 67 3.23 7.57 -22.84
N LYS A 68 2.66 8.49 -22.07
CA LYS A 68 3.35 9.21 -20.99
C LYS A 68 3.33 8.47 -19.65
N LEU A 69 2.60 7.35 -19.57
CA LEU A 69 2.61 6.46 -18.42
C LEU A 69 3.61 5.34 -18.67
N SER A 70 4.50 5.12 -17.72
CA SER A 70 5.31 3.90 -17.67
C SER A 70 5.00 3.17 -16.37
N TYR A 71 5.19 1.85 -16.33
CA TYR A 71 4.87 1.08 -15.13
C TYR A 71 5.92 0.03 -14.82
N SER A 72 5.95 -0.40 -13.56
CA SER A 72 6.76 -1.53 -13.09
C SER A 72 5.95 -2.37 -12.10
N ILE A 73 6.08 -3.69 -12.23
CA ILE A 73 5.32 -4.66 -11.43
C ILE A 73 6.27 -5.29 -10.42
N LYS A 74 5.83 -5.38 -9.17
CA LYS A 74 6.54 -6.04 -8.08
C LYS A 74 5.61 -6.99 -7.36
N LYS A 75 5.99 -8.27 -7.28
CA LYS A 75 5.32 -9.24 -6.41
C LYS A 75 5.70 -8.95 -4.96
N MET A 76 4.70 -8.75 -4.10
CA MET A 76 4.94 -8.61 -2.67
C MET A 76 5.05 -10.00 -2.04
N GLU A 77 6.09 -10.19 -1.23
CA GLU A 77 6.22 -11.39 -0.42
C GLU A 77 5.05 -11.50 0.56
N ASP A 78 4.65 -12.72 0.87
CA ASP A 78 3.60 -13.01 1.83
C ASP A 78 4.12 -12.69 3.25
N LYS A 79 4.03 -11.42 3.65
CA LYS A 79 4.39 -10.98 4.99
C LYS A 79 3.15 -10.96 5.85
N ASN A 80 3.16 -11.77 6.91
CA ASN A 80 2.15 -11.70 7.96
C ASN A 80 2.40 -10.42 8.77
N TRP A 81 1.85 -9.31 8.29
CA TRP A 81 1.98 -8.00 8.93
C TRP A 81 1.45 -8.00 10.36
N ASN A 82 0.43 -8.80 10.68
CA ASN A 82 -0.03 -8.98 12.06
C ASN A 82 1.05 -9.63 12.93
N ALA A 83 1.71 -10.68 12.44
CA ALA A 83 2.78 -11.34 13.20
C ALA A 83 3.99 -10.40 13.41
N ILE A 84 4.34 -9.57 12.42
CA ILE A 84 5.39 -8.56 12.58
C ILE A 84 4.96 -7.49 13.57
N TRP A 85 3.73 -7.00 13.49
CA TRP A 85 3.21 -5.98 14.39
C TRP A 85 3.05 -6.49 15.85
N GLU A 86 2.68 -7.76 16.05
CA GLU A 86 2.63 -8.39 17.39
C GLU A 86 4.03 -8.75 17.93
N SER A 87 4.95 -9.15 17.04
CA SER A 87 6.37 -9.41 17.33
C SER A 87 7.09 -8.14 17.75
N ASP A 88 6.98 -7.08 16.94
CA ASP A 88 7.44 -5.73 17.25
C ASP A 88 6.41 -5.04 18.13
N SER A 89 6.14 -5.67 19.27
CA SER A 89 5.46 -5.04 20.39
C SER A 89 6.06 -3.65 20.65
N PHE A 90 5.23 -2.62 20.60
CA PHE A 90 5.69 -1.25 20.83
C PHE A 90 6.34 -1.14 22.22
N LYS A 91 7.39 -0.31 22.31
CA LYS A 91 8.08 -0.07 23.58
C LYS A 91 7.11 0.56 24.59
N PRO A 92 7.14 0.17 25.87
CA PRO A 92 6.29 0.74 26.90
C PRO A 92 6.38 2.27 26.92
N ILE A 93 5.22 2.94 26.90
CA ILE A 93 5.12 4.39 26.99
C ILE A 93 4.80 4.74 28.44
N ILE A 94 5.70 5.47 29.10
CA ILE A 94 5.51 5.94 30.47
C ILE A 94 4.88 7.33 30.44
N VAL A 95 3.72 7.48 31.08
CA VAL A 95 3.03 8.77 31.24
C VAL A 95 3.18 9.25 32.67
N ASP A 96 3.90 10.36 32.86
CA ASP A 96 4.12 11.06 34.14
C ASP A 96 4.60 10.17 35.31
N ASN A 97 5.30 9.06 35.04
CA ASN A 97 5.64 8.03 36.03
C ASN A 97 4.44 7.46 36.82
N LYS A 98 3.21 7.69 36.36
CA LYS A 98 1.97 7.26 37.02
C LYS A 98 1.34 6.05 36.33
N CYS A 99 1.58 5.90 35.03
CA CYS A 99 0.98 4.86 34.22
C CYS A 99 1.95 4.43 33.12
N ILE A 100 1.91 3.14 32.79
CA ILE A 100 2.67 2.53 31.70
C ILE A 100 1.66 1.92 30.73
N ILE A 101 1.74 2.31 29.46
CA ILE A 101 1.02 1.66 28.37
C ILE A 101 1.99 0.69 27.70
N HIS A 102 1.71 -0.61 27.75
CA HIS A 102 2.55 -1.64 27.13
C HIS A 102 1.68 -2.70 26.43
N SER A 103 2.26 -3.43 25.47
CA SER A 103 1.59 -4.59 24.85
C SER A 103 1.49 -5.75 25.84
N SER A 104 0.54 -6.67 25.64
CA SER A 104 0.34 -7.86 26.47
C SER A 104 1.56 -8.80 26.55
N ASN A 105 2.55 -8.63 25.67
CA ASN A 105 3.78 -9.43 25.62
C ASN A 105 4.88 -8.90 26.55
N TYR A 106 4.70 -7.74 27.17
CA TYR A 106 5.58 -7.25 28.23
C TYR A 106 5.07 -7.70 29.60
N SER A 107 5.80 -8.59 30.27
CA SER A 107 5.62 -8.87 31.69
C SER A 107 6.48 -7.90 32.50
N TYR A 108 5.87 -6.88 33.09
CA TYR A 108 6.55 -6.08 34.11
C TYR A 108 6.57 -6.86 35.43
N GLN A 109 7.77 -7.05 36.01
CA GLN A 109 7.88 -7.36 37.43
C GLN A 109 7.59 -6.07 38.20
N THR A 110 6.39 -5.96 38.76
CA THR A 110 6.13 -4.95 39.78
C THR A 110 6.84 -5.37 41.07
N GLU A 111 8.04 -4.86 41.33
CA GLU A 111 8.53 -4.75 42.70
C GLU A 111 7.74 -3.63 43.38
N TYR A 112 6.55 -3.96 43.91
CA TYR A 112 5.99 -3.16 44.99
C TYR A 112 6.71 -3.59 46.28
N GLN A 113 7.52 -2.69 46.85
CA GLN A 113 7.94 -2.75 48.25
C GLN A 113 6.77 -2.42 49.17
#